data_AF-A0A2K1NRC0-F1
#
_entry.id   AF-A0A2K1NRC0-F1
#
_cell.length_a   1.000
_cell.length_b   1.000
_cell.length_c   1.000
_cell.angle_alpha   90.00
_cell.angle_beta   90.00
_cell.angle_gamma   90.00
#
_symmetry.space_group_name_H-M   'P 1'
#
loop_
_entity.id
_entity.type
_entity.pdbx_description
1 polymer ?
#
loop_
_entity_poly.entity_id
_entity_poly.type
_entity_poly.pdbx_seq_one_letter_code
_entity_poly.pdbx_strand_id
1 'polypeptide(L)'
;MIKKIILVFAFIPVIVVSFAANLSKDNMIINLNDNTWITNQIAEKIKSIGSYMYNINIKDAMSNSININDYDVTMNIFTNTKENITIAFGYFDGGGFSYSEESGETSDWVEKFAVKTLETLSIQRFLYGENWDVLQITFWKGVDEYPVFQNNKLYLVSDRYIGNREIYIFDFKEGTQDKIPLEYSAEYFPDISPNDEYLTFQTTLFGKWDIVLYNLETEEIQKVSPSDKNAYSPYFYDNTLILFTMDEDGGQWTEVWIYDLYYDKLEKLTESKDLLKFRPTKWDGNKISFYGVDHQTANMNVYFVDEENSISPLIAQQNNQTDNWSNGSELLVFSEFNGTYFSIYEYDDGEKRNLSGMLTNDCFYPTYTPDKKYVFFTNYYSESDIFVINREKINMNEQ
;
A
#
# COMPACT_ATOMS: atom_id res chain seq x y z
N MET A 1 -23.89 7.75 40.98
CA MET A 1 -23.22 9.00 40.57
C MET A 1 -22.28 8.62 39.42
N ILE A 2 -22.78 8.65 38.19
CA ILE A 2 -22.11 8.10 36.99
C ILE A 2 -21.26 9.22 36.38
N LYS A 3 -19.94 9.08 36.37
CA LYS A 3 -19.04 9.97 35.63
C LYS A 3 -19.03 9.53 34.17
N LYS A 4 -19.63 10.35 33.30
CA LYS A 4 -19.47 10.24 31.84
C LYS A 4 -18.03 10.62 31.49
N ILE A 5 -17.28 9.70 30.89
CA ILE A 5 -16.02 10.02 30.22
C ILE A 5 -16.40 10.53 28.83
N ILE A 6 -16.16 11.81 28.59
CA ILE A 6 -16.29 12.43 27.27
C ILE A 6 -14.97 12.14 26.55
N LEU A 7 -15.01 11.25 25.56
CA LEU A 7 -13.95 11.12 24.57
C LEU A 7 -13.98 12.38 23.70
N VAL A 8 -13.02 13.26 23.93
CA VAL A 8 -12.75 14.41 23.06
C VAL A 8 -11.90 13.89 21.90
N PHE A 9 -12.50 13.78 20.72
CA PHE A 9 -11.75 13.67 19.48
C PHE A 9 -11.00 14.99 19.28
N ALA A 10 -9.70 14.99 19.57
CA ALA A 10 -8.82 16.10 19.23
C ALA A 10 -8.57 16.04 17.72
N PHE A 11 -9.26 16.90 16.98
CA PHE A 11 -8.91 17.23 15.60
C PHE A 11 -7.57 17.98 15.65
N ILE A 12 -6.45 17.28 15.46
CA ILE A 12 -5.14 17.91 15.33
C ILE A 12 -5.05 18.41 13.89
N PRO A 13 -4.98 19.73 13.64
CA PRO A 13 -4.71 20.22 12.30
C PRO A 13 -3.30 19.77 11.91
N VAL A 14 -3.20 18.90 10.91
CA VAL A 14 -1.93 18.55 10.27
C VAL A 14 -1.41 19.82 9.62
N ILE A 15 -0.45 20.47 10.28
CA ILE A 15 0.34 21.52 9.66
C ILE A 15 1.33 20.79 8.75
N VAL A 16 1.04 20.78 7.45
CA VAL A 16 1.98 20.33 6.42
C VAL A 16 3.13 21.34 6.37
N VAL A 17 4.14 21.12 7.20
CA VAL A 17 5.45 21.74 7.00
C VAL A 17 6.10 20.93 5.90
N SER A 18 6.16 21.49 4.68
CA SER A 18 6.89 20.86 3.58
C SER A 18 8.38 20.85 3.91
N PHE A 19 8.85 19.78 4.54
CA PHE A 19 10.26 19.48 4.54
C PHE A 19 10.65 19.08 3.13
N ALA A 20 11.73 19.66 2.61
CA ALA A 20 12.27 19.24 1.34
C ALA A 20 12.65 17.77 1.46
N ALA A 21 11.91 16.89 0.81
CA ALA A 21 12.31 15.50 0.65
C ALA A 21 13.68 15.47 -0.05
N ASN A 22 14.58 14.59 0.38
CA ASN A 22 15.80 14.26 -0.38
C ASN A 22 15.48 13.37 -1.60
N LEU A 23 14.20 13.13 -1.87
CA LEU A 23 13.72 12.42 -3.05
C LEU A 23 14.17 13.14 -4.32
N SER A 24 15.03 12.47 -5.10
CA SER A 24 15.34 12.90 -6.46
C SER A 24 14.10 12.68 -7.33
N LYS A 25 13.50 13.76 -7.80
CA LYS A 25 12.34 13.69 -8.69
C LYS A 25 12.79 13.48 -10.13
N ASP A 26 12.07 12.63 -10.83
CA ASP A 26 12.27 12.40 -12.26
C ASP A 26 11.77 13.60 -13.07
N ASN A 27 12.47 13.93 -14.15
CA ASN A 27 12.08 15.01 -15.05
C ASN A 27 11.08 14.47 -16.08
N MET A 28 9.90 15.09 -16.14
CA MET A 28 8.87 14.75 -17.12
C MET A 28 8.57 15.94 -18.01
N ILE A 29 8.44 15.68 -19.31
CA ILE A 29 7.89 16.62 -20.28
C ILE A 29 6.51 16.16 -20.76
N ILE A 30 5.55 17.09 -20.78
CA ILE A 30 4.22 16.89 -21.36
C ILE A 30 4.09 17.76 -22.60
N ASN A 31 3.91 17.12 -23.75
CA ASN A 31 3.67 17.76 -25.04
C ASN A 31 2.17 17.80 -25.36
N LEU A 32 1.66 18.98 -25.68
CA LEU A 32 0.29 19.20 -26.12
C LEU A 32 0.23 19.13 -27.65
N ASN A 33 -0.46 18.13 -28.19
CA ASN A 33 -0.49 17.88 -29.64
C ASN A 33 -1.64 18.60 -30.38
N ASP A 34 -2.60 19.19 -29.67
CA ASP A 34 -3.76 19.85 -30.27
C ASP A 34 -4.13 21.22 -29.67
N ASN A 35 -3.36 21.72 -28.68
CA ASN A 35 -3.56 23.00 -27.97
C ASN A 35 -5.02 23.31 -27.59
N THR A 36 -5.83 22.28 -27.35
CA THR A 36 -7.22 22.47 -26.93
C THR A 36 -7.28 22.88 -25.45
N TRP A 37 -8.37 23.53 -25.05
CA TRP A 37 -8.58 23.86 -23.64
C TRP A 37 -8.52 22.60 -22.75
N ILE A 38 -9.11 21.49 -23.21
CA ILE A 38 -9.17 20.25 -22.45
C ILE A 38 -7.78 19.61 -22.27
N THR A 39 -6.94 19.56 -23.31
CA THR A 39 -5.58 19.00 -23.18
C THR A 39 -4.69 19.85 -22.28
N ASN A 40 -4.86 21.17 -22.28
CA ASN A 40 -4.23 22.05 -21.30
C ASN A 40 -4.68 21.74 -19.86
N GLN A 41 -5.99 21.55 -19.62
CA GLN A 41 -6.51 21.21 -18.29
C GLN A 41 -5.97 19.87 -17.78
N ILE A 42 -5.91 18.86 -18.66
CA ILE A 42 -5.35 17.54 -18.31
C ILE A 42 -3.86 17.68 -17.96
N ALA A 43 -3.07 18.39 -18.77
CA ALA A 43 -1.64 18.55 -18.51
C ALA A 43 -1.36 19.27 -17.19
N GLU A 44 -2.10 20.35 -16.88
CA GLU A 44 -1.97 21.05 -15.60
C GLU A 44 -2.42 20.18 -14.42
N LYS A 45 -3.45 19.36 -14.61
CA LYS A 45 -3.91 18.41 -13.58
C LYS A 45 -2.87 17.31 -13.32
N ILE A 46 -2.29 16.72 -14.37
CA ILE A 46 -1.19 15.75 -14.26
C ILE A 46 0.01 16.41 -13.56
N LYS A 47 0.36 17.65 -13.94
CA LYS A 47 1.42 18.42 -13.29
C LYS A 47 1.17 18.61 -11.79
N SER A 48 -0.07 18.92 -11.41
CA SER A 48 -0.44 19.09 -10.01
C SER A 48 -0.33 17.78 -9.22
N ILE A 49 -0.94 16.71 -9.71
CA ILE A 49 -1.02 15.41 -9.03
C ILE A 49 0.37 14.75 -8.97
N GLY A 50 1.07 14.67 -10.09
CA GLY A 50 2.37 14.01 -10.20
C GLY A 50 3.55 14.80 -9.60
N SER A 51 3.31 16.01 -9.08
CA SER A 51 4.38 16.91 -8.61
C SER A 51 5.21 16.34 -7.45
N TYR A 52 4.71 15.33 -6.72
CA TYR A 52 5.49 14.67 -5.68
C TYR A 52 6.67 13.89 -6.25
N MET A 53 6.46 13.12 -7.33
CA MET A 53 7.47 12.28 -7.97
C MET A 53 8.20 12.95 -9.13
N TYR A 54 7.59 13.97 -9.76
CA TYR A 54 8.06 14.48 -11.04
C TYR A 54 8.28 15.99 -11.06
N ASN A 55 9.38 16.41 -11.69
CA ASN A 55 9.58 17.78 -12.16
C ASN A 55 8.94 17.93 -13.55
N ILE A 56 7.69 18.40 -13.59
CA ILE A 56 6.87 18.39 -14.81
C ILE A 56 6.94 19.73 -15.56
N ASN A 57 7.31 19.66 -16.84
CA ASN A 57 7.34 20.79 -17.77
C ASN A 57 6.33 20.58 -18.91
N ILE A 58 5.48 21.56 -19.18
CA ILE A 58 4.42 21.48 -20.20
C ILE A 58 4.84 22.33 -21.41
N LYS A 59 4.73 21.78 -22.61
CA LYS A 59 5.04 22.48 -23.87
C LYS A 59 4.02 22.18 -24.96
N ASP A 60 3.92 23.13 -25.87
CA ASP A 60 3.22 22.96 -27.14
C ASP A 60 4.13 22.18 -28.11
N ALA A 61 3.61 21.08 -28.68
CA ALA A 61 4.36 20.19 -29.59
C ALA A 61 4.83 20.91 -30.88
N MET A 62 4.24 22.06 -31.21
CA MET A 62 4.66 22.89 -32.36
C MET A 62 5.89 23.78 -32.07
N SER A 63 6.45 23.74 -30.86
CA SER A 63 7.69 24.45 -30.51
C SER A 63 8.94 23.58 -30.78
N ASN A 64 10.05 24.22 -31.19
CA ASN A 64 11.30 23.61 -31.69
C ASN A 64 11.78 22.30 -31.04
N SER A 65 12.53 21.51 -31.83
CA SER A 65 13.16 20.21 -31.52
C SER A 65 13.51 20.02 -30.04
N ILE A 66 12.80 19.11 -29.38
CA ILE A 66 13.04 18.70 -27.99
C ILE A 66 14.27 17.78 -27.98
N ASN A 67 15.25 18.10 -27.13
CA ASN A 67 16.27 17.14 -26.75
C ASN A 67 15.64 16.19 -25.72
N ILE A 68 15.05 15.10 -26.21
CA ILE A 68 14.32 14.11 -25.38
C ILE A 68 15.25 13.48 -24.32
N ASN A 69 16.56 13.53 -24.54
CA ASN A 69 17.59 12.98 -23.65
C ASN A 69 17.68 13.67 -22.28
N ASP A 70 17.03 14.82 -22.09
CA ASP A 70 17.06 15.56 -20.82
C ASP A 70 15.90 15.16 -19.88
N TYR A 71 15.03 14.22 -20.28
CA TYR A 71 13.83 13.83 -19.54
C TYR A 71 13.75 12.31 -19.34
N ASP A 72 13.38 11.91 -18.12
CA ASP A 72 13.16 10.51 -17.74
C ASP A 72 11.83 9.98 -18.30
N VAL A 73 10.84 10.87 -18.46
CA VAL A 73 9.54 10.55 -19.06
C VAL A 73 9.13 11.60 -20.07
N THR A 74 8.73 11.15 -21.27
CA THR A 74 8.07 11.99 -22.27
C THR A 74 6.62 11.57 -22.44
N MET A 75 5.68 12.47 -22.19
CA MET A 75 4.25 12.28 -22.34
C MET A 75 3.69 13.20 -23.44
N ASN A 76 2.73 12.71 -24.21
CA ASN A 76 2.00 13.46 -25.21
C ASN A 76 0.51 13.34 -24.93
N ILE A 77 -0.23 14.43 -25.05
CA ILE A 77 -1.68 14.47 -24.84
C ILE A 77 -2.36 14.99 -26.09
N PHE A 78 -3.39 14.28 -26.53
CA PHE A 78 -4.14 14.57 -27.74
C PHE A 78 -5.62 14.20 -27.57
N THR A 79 -6.51 14.98 -28.17
CA THR A 79 -7.95 14.76 -28.24
C THR A 79 -8.39 14.69 -29.70
N ASN A 80 -8.92 13.54 -30.10
CA ASN A 80 -9.58 13.37 -31.39
C ASN A 80 -11.05 13.79 -31.28
N THR A 81 -11.34 15.03 -31.64
CA THR A 81 -12.71 15.57 -31.61
C THR A 81 -13.69 14.85 -32.54
N LYS A 82 -13.20 14.17 -33.60
CA LYS A 82 -14.08 13.41 -34.51
C LYS A 82 -14.50 12.07 -33.93
N GLU A 83 -13.63 11.46 -33.13
CA GLU A 83 -13.86 10.13 -32.53
C GLU A 83 -14.31 10.23 -31.07
N ASN A 84 -14.35 11.44 -30.50
CA ASN A 84 -14.66 11.70 -29.10
C ASN A 84 -13.74 10.94 -28.14
N ILE A 85 -12.44 10.90 -28.43
CA ILE A 85 -11.44 10.17 -27.64
C ILE A 85 -10.29 11.09 -27.25
N THR A 86 -9.89 11.02 -25.98
CA THR A 86 -8.66 11.66 -25.48
C THR A 86 -7.64 10.59 -25.14
N ILE A 87 -6.39 10.83 -25.49
CA ILE A 87 -5.27 9.89 -25.36
C ILE A 87 -4.10 10.60 -24.70
N ALA A 88 -3.51 9.95 -23.69
CA ALA A 88 -2.21 10.28 -23.15
C ALA A 88 -1.26 9.10 -23.37
N PHE A 89 -0.14 9.33 -24.04
CA PHE A 89 0.82 8.28 -24.36
C PHE A 89 2.25 8.80 -24.34
N GLY A 90 3.21 7.92 -24.13
CA GLY A 90 4.58 8.34 -23.94
C GLY A 90 5.57 7.20 -23.79
N TYR A 91 6.80 7.61 -23.49
CA TYR A 91 7.96 6.72 -23.41
C TYR A 91 8.83 7.10 -22.21
N PHE A 92 9.54 6.10 -21.71
CA PHE A 92 10.54 6.19 -20.66
C PHE A 92 11.63 5.16 -20.98
N ASP A 93 12.76 5.20 -20.27
CA ASP A 93 13.84 4.25 -20.50
C ASP A 93 13.40 2.80 -20.20
N GLY A 94 13.45 1.94 -21.23
CA GLY A 94 12.96 0.56 -21.18
C GLY A 94 11.54 0.32 -21.73
N GLY A 95 10.72 1.36 -21.95
CA GLY A 95 9.33 1.13 -22.37
C GLY A 95 8.48 2.36 -22.72
N GLY A 96 7.17 2.17 -22.70
CA GLY A 96 6.20 3.21 -22.97
C GLY A 96 4.82 2.89 -22.39
N PHE A 97 3.91 3.84 -22.51
CA PHE A 97 2.56 3.74 -21.96
C PHE A 97 1.56 4.42 -22.88
N SER A 98 0.29 4.02 -22.77
CA SER A 98 -0.82 4.68 -23.43
C SER A 98 -2.09 4.48 -22.62
N TYR A 99 -2.80 5.56 -22.33
CA TYR A 99 -4.14 5.55 -21.76
C TYR A 99 -5.07 6.35 -22.67
N SER A 100 -6.28 5.82 -22.90
CA SER A 100 -7.29 6.49 -23.72
C SER A 100 -8.68 6.23 -23.17
N GLU A 101 -9.54 7.23 -23.25
CA GLU A 101 -10.94 7.15 -22.82
C GLU A 101 -11.81 8.06 -23.71
N GLU A 102 -13.12 7.84 -23.68
CA GLU A 102 -14.08 8.78 -24.24
C GLU A 102 -13.86 10.18 -23.63
N SER A 103 -13.80 11.20 -24.48
CA SER A 103 -13.52 12.57 -24.07
C SER A 103 -14.64 13.11 -23.18
N GLY A 104 -14.24 13.72 -22.06
CA GLY A 104 -15.13 14.47 -21.17
C GLY A 104 -14.65 15.91 -21.01
N GLU A 105 -15.55 16.77 -20.54
CA GLU A 105 -15.28 18.21 -20.36
C GLU A 105 -15.46 18.68 -18.91
N THR A 106 -15.76 17.75 -17.99
CA THR A 106 -15.97 18.07 -16.58
C THR A 106 -14.66 18.03 -15.79
N SER A 107 -14.59 18.76 -14.69
CA SER A 107 -13.42 18.73 -13.80
C SER A 107 -13.18 17.35 -13.19
N ASP A 108 -14.25 16.62 -12.87
CA ASP A 108 -14.19 15.25 -12.35
C ASP A 108 -13.60 14.29 -13.38
N TRP A 109 -14.00 14.41 -14.65
CA TRP A 109 -13.43 13.62 -15.73
C TRP A 109 -11.94 13.94 -15.94
N VAL A 110 -11.56 15.21 -15.96
CA VAL A 110 -10.14 15.63 -16.09
C VAL A 110 -9.30 15.05 -14.95
N GLU A 111 -9.82 15.04 -13.73
CA GLU A 111 -9.16 14.46 -12.57
C GLU A 111 -8.94 12.96 -12.73
N LYS A 112 -10.01 12.20 -13.05
CA LYS A 112 -9.93 10.76 -13.27
C LYS A 112 -9.00 10.39 -14.42
N PHE A 113 -9.07 11.10 -15.54
CA PHE A 113 -8.20 10.87 -16.68
C PHE A 113 -6.72 11.10 -16.32
N ALA A 114 -6.42 12.17 -15.58
CA ALA A 114 -5.06 12.47 -15.12
C ALA A 114 -4.52 11.41 -14.14
N VAL A 115 -5.34 10.99 -13.17
CA VAL A 115 -5.00 9.91 -12.22
C VAL A 115 -4.70 8.62 -12.97
N LYS A 116 -5.61 8.17 -13.85
CA LYS A 116 -5.42 6.95 -14.63
C LYS A 116 -4.21 7.01 -15.55
N THR A 117 -3.92 8.18 -16.13
CA THR A 117 -2.73 8.38 -16.95
C THR A 117 -1.45 8.18 -16.13
N LEU A 118 -1.36 8.77 -14.93
CA LEU A 118 -0.20 8.65 -14.05
C LEU A 118 -0.04 7.22 -13.51
N GLU A 119 -1.13 6.57 -13.11
CA GLU A 119 -1.12 5.17 -12.67
C GLU A 119 -0.68 4.24 -13.79
N THR A 120 -1.20 4.45 -15.01
CA THR A 120 -0.79 3.67 -16.19
C THR A 120 0.70 3.86 -16.45
N LEU A 121 1.20 5.09 -16.43
CA LEU A 121 2.64 5.37 -16.56
C LEU A 121 3.45 4.63 -15.49
N SER A 122 3.10 4.79 -14.21
CA SER A 122 3.85 4.20 -13.09
C SER A 122 3.84 2.67 -13.10
N ILE A 123 2.70 2.04 -13.44
CA ILE A 123 2.60 0.59 -13.61
C ILE A 123 3.51 0.11 -14.75
N GLN A 124 3.51 0.81 -15.89
CA GLN A 124 4.40 0.45 -17.01
C GLN A 124 5.88 0.64 -16.65
N ARG A 125 6.22 1.68 -15.87
CA ARG A 125 7.59 1.87 -15.35
C ARG A 125 7.99 0.77 -14.38
N PHE A 126 7.09 0.32 -13.51
CA PHE A 126 7.36 -0.82 -12.63
C PHE A 126 7.65 -2.11 -13.43
N LEU A 127 6.86 -2.38 -14.48
CA LEU A 127 7.01 -3.59 -15.28
C LEU A 127 8.23 -3.59 -16.23
N TYR A 128 8.54 -2.43 -16.83
CA TYR A 128 9.48 -2.35 -17.96
C TYR A 128 10.58 -1.31 -17.80
N GLY A 129 10.50 -0.44 -16.79
CA GLY A 129 11.51 0.60 -16.58
C GLY A 129 12.84 0.02 -16.10
N GLU A 130 13.95 0.50 -16.67
CA GLU A 130 15.29 0.02 -16.33
C GLU A 130 15.93 0.77 -15.15
N ASN A 131 15.49 2.02 -14.93
CA ASN A 131 16.11 2.98 -14.04
C ASN A 131 15.08 3.69 -13.16
N TRP A 132 14.86 3.14 -11.97
CA TRP A 132 14.13 3.78 -10.87
C TRP A 132 14.51 3.09 -9.55
N ASP A 133 14.51 3.87 -8.47
CA ASP A 133 14.70 3.42 -7.10
C ASP A 133 13.36 3.42 -6.34
N VAL A 134 12.51 4.42 -6.59
CA VAL A 134 11.21 4.61 -5.95
C VAL A 134 10.17 5.02 -6.99
N LEU A 135 8.98 4.41 -6.92
CA LEU A 135 7.83 4.85 -7.71
C LEU A 135 6.62 5.07 -6.81
N GLN A 136 5.84 6.10 -7.13
CA GLN A 136 4.45 6.21 -6.70
C GLN A 136 3.58 5.43 -7.69
N ILE A 137 2.78 4.48 -7.21
CA ILE A 137 1.95 3.60 -8.03
C ILE A 137 0.54 4.14 -8.19
N THR A 138 -0.07 4.61 -7.09
CA THR A 138 -1.40 5.21 -7.09
C THR A 138 -1.32 6.72 -6.96
N PHE A 139 -2.32 7.43 -7.49
CA PHE A 139 -2.35 8.90 -7.49
C PHE A 139 -3.74 9.43 -7.09
N TRP A 140 -4.46 8.68 -6.26
CA TRP A 140 -5.86 8.97 -5.99
C TRP A 140 -6.04 9.99 -4.89
N LYS A 141 -7.02 10.85 -5.10
CA LYS A 141 -7.40 11.86 -4.14
C LYS A 141 -8.26 11.28 -3.02
N GLY A 142 -7.63 10.50 -2.14
CA GLY A 142 -8.33 9.82 -1.06
C GLY A 142 -7.42 8.87 -0.29
N VAL A 143 -7.89 7.65 -0.11
CA VAL A 143 -7.19 6.61 0.64
C VAL A 143 -6.82 5.49 -0.31
N ASP A 144 -5.53 5.19 -0.44
CA ASP A 144 -5.00 3.94 -0.97
C ASP A 144 -3.99 3.34 0.04
N GLU A 145 -4.37 2.25 0.69
CA GLU A 145 -3.67 1.69 1.85
C GLU A 145 -3.49 0.16 1.76
N TYR A 146 -2.59 -0.39 2.59
CA TYR A 146 -2.40 -1.83 2.80
C TYR A 146 -2.07 -2.63 1.52
N PRO A 147 -0.99 -2.29 0.80
CA PRO A 147 -0.66 -2.94 -0.46
C PRO A 147 -0.17 -4.39 -0.24
N VAL A 148 -0.65 -5.30 -1.08
CA VAL A 148 -0.09 -6.66 -1.25
C VAL A 148 0.07 -6.93 -2.74
N PHE A 149 1.28 -7.29 -3.18
CA PHE A 149 1.55 -7.57 -4.58
C PHE A 149 1.89 -9.05 -4.82
N GLN A 150 1.09 -9.72 -5.65
CA GLN A 150 1.32 -11.11 -6.05
C GLN A 150 0.87 -11.32 -7.50
N ASN A 151 1.69 -12.03 -8.28
CA ASN A 151 1.36 -12.47 -9.64
C ASN A 151 0.81 -11.36 -10.56
N ASN A 152 1.52 -10.22 -10.59
CA ASN A 152 1.18 -9.00 -11.35
C ASN A 152 -0.11 -8.31 -10.90
N LYS A 153 -0.64 -8.65 -9.73
CA LYS A 153 -1.80 -7.98 -9.15
C LYS A 153 -1.40 -7.27 -7.86
N LEU A 154 -1.80 -6.01 -7.76
CA LEU A 154 -1.77 -5.25 -6.52
C LEU A 154 -3.16 -5.27 -5.89
N TYR A 155 -3.24 -5.80 -4.68
CA TYR A 155 -4.40 -5.73 -3.82
C TYR A 155 -4.19 -4.57 -2.84
N LEU A 156 -5.17 -3.69 -2.71
CA LEU A 156 -5.12 -2.55 -1.80
C LEU A 156 -6.51 -2.22 -1.27
N VAL A 157 -6.59 -1.45 -0.19
CA VAL A 157 -7.83 -0.79 0.21
C VAL A 157 -7.89 0.57 -0.44
N SER A 158 -9.01 0.90 -1.06
CA SER A 158 -9.24 2.21 -1.67
C SER A 158 -10.64 2.77 -1.39
N ASP A 159 -10.75 4.09 -1.29
CA ASP A 159 -12.03 4.80 -1.13
C ASP A 159 -12.60 5.39 -2.44
N ARG A 160 -12.03 5.03 -3.59
CA ARG A 160 -12.40 5.51 -4.93
C ARG A 160 -13.88 5.39 -5.28
N TYR A 161 -14.58 4.38 -4.74
CA TYR A 161 -16.01 4.20 -4.95
C TYR A 161 -16.79 4.84 -3.80
N ILE A 162 -17.45 5.96 -4.09
CA ILE A 162 -18.37 6.68 -3.18
C ILE A 162 -17.78 7.05 -1.79
N GLY A 163 -16.45 6.99 -1.61
CA GLY A 163 -15.77 7.20 -0.33
C GLY A 163 -15.81 6.00 0.61
N ASN A 164 -16.22 4.81 0.15
CA ASN A 164 -16.24 3.59 0.94
C ASN A 164 -14.91 2.84 0.77
N ARG A 165 -14.25 2.48 1.88
CA ARG A 165 -12.98 1.74 1.88
C ARG A 165 -13.20 0.30 1.48
N GLU A 166 -13.05 -0.01 0.20
CA GLU A 166 -13.22 -1.36 -0.37
C GLU A 166 -11.87 -1.94 -0.81
N ILE A 167 -11.84 -3.24 -1.12
CA ILE A 167 -10.64 -3.89 -1.68
C ILE A 167 -10.63 -3.72 -3.20
N TYR A 168 -9.55 -3.14 -3.71
CA TYR A 168 -9.27 -2.98 -5.12
C TYR A 168 -8.17 -3.93 -5.58
N ILE A 169 -8.29 -4.37 -6.83
CA ILE A 169 -7.38 -5.29 -7.50
C ILE A 169 -6.90 -4.62 -8.78
N PHE A 170 -5.62 -4.25 -8.83
CA PHE A 170 -5.01 -3.66 -10.01
C PHE A 170 -4.20 -4.75 -10.71
N ASP A 171 -4.64 -5.16 -11.90
CA ASP A 171 -3.89 -6.09 -12.74
C ASP A 171 -2.89 -5.28 -13.58
N PHE A 172 -1.61 -5.39 -13.25
CA PHE A 172 -0.56 -4.61 -13.90
C PHE A 172 -0.32 -5.09 -15.34
N LYS A 173 -0.52 -6.38 -15.61
CA LYS A 173 -0.26 -6.97 -16.92
C LYS A 173 -1.37 -6.62 -17.90
N GLU A 174 -2.62 -6.76 -17.48
CA GLU A 174 -3.79 -6.45 -18.31
C GLU A 174 -4.14 -4.96 -18.28
N GLY A 175 -3.59 -4.19 -17.33
CA GLY A 175 -3.84 -2.75 -17.18
C GLY A 175 -5.26 -2.43 -16.68
N THR A 176 -5.89 -3.38 -15.97
CA THR A 176 -7.27 -3.26 -15.48
C THR A 176 -7.31 -3.00 -13.98
N GLN A 177 -8.37 -2.35 -13.53
CA GLN A 177 -8.65 -2.16 -12.09
C GLN A 177 -10.07 -2.66 -11.80
N ASP A 178 -10.19 -3.49 -10.79
CA ASP A 178 -11.47 -4.04 -10.31
C ASP A 178 -11.60 -3.85 -8.79
N LYS A 179 -12.77 -4.14 -8.23
CA LYS A 179 -13.04 -4.04 -6.78
C LYS A 179 -13.97 -5.15 -6.30
N ILE A 180 -13.85 -5.52 -5.03
CA ILE A 180 -14.85 -6.34 -4.35
C ILE A 180 -15.99 -5.43 -3.86
N PRO A 181 -17.26 -5.68 -4.25
CA PRO A 181 -18.38 -4.78 -3.95
C PRO A 181 -18.87 -4.94 -2.50
N LEU A 182 -18.17 -4.31 -1.56
CA LEU A 182 -18.44 -4.36 -0.12
C LEU A 182 -19.11 -3.06 0.35
N GLU A 183 -20.32 -2.84 -0.14
CA GLU A 183 -21.06 -1.62 0.18
C GLU A 183 -21.40 -1.57 1.69
N TYR A 184 -21.16 -0.42 2.33
CA TYR A 184 -21.49 -0.13 3.73
C TYR A 184 -20.61 -0.81 4.79
N SER A 185 -19.45 -1.34 4.41
CA SER A 185 -18.41 -1.78 5.34
C SER A 185 -17.09 -1.04 5.08
N ALA A 186 -16.13 -1.20 5.99
CA ALA A 186 -14.78 -0.70 5.82
C ALA A 186 -13.79 -1.87 5.94
N GLU A 187 -12.96 -2.02 4.90
CA GLU A 187 -12.00 -3.10 4.78
C GLU A 187 -10.59 -2.66 5.14
N TYR A 188 -9.82 -3.58 5.73
CA TYR A 188 -8.45 -3.35 6.21
C TYR A 188 -7.63 -4.63 6.05
N PHE A 189 -6.31 -4.46 5.90
CA PHE A 189 -5.34 -5.54 5.93
C PHE A 189 -5.71 -6.74 5.01
N PRO A 190 -5.94 -6.53 3.70
CA PRO A 190 -6.08 -7.63 2.78
C PRO A 190 -4.79 -8.45 2.73
N ASP A 191 -4.94 -9.75 2.48
CA ASP A 191 -3.87 -10.66 2.15
C ASP A 191 -4.38 -11.72 1.17
N ILE A 192 -3.50 -12.25 0.32
CA ILE A 192 -3.80 -13.17 -0.79
C ILE A 192 -3.17 -14.53 -0.52
N SER A 193 -3.94 -15.61 -0.74
CA SER A 193 -3.44 -16.96 -0.55
C SER A 193 -2.28 -17.25 -1.51
N PRO A 194 -1.29 -18.07 -1.13
CA PRO A 194 -0.16 -18.39 -2.01
C PRO A 194 -0.53 -18.99 -3.39
N ASN A 195 -1.73 -19.56 -3.52
CA ASN A 195 -2.28 -20.10 -4.78
C ASN A 195 -3.21 -19.14 -5.55
N ASP A 196 -3.38 -17.89 -5.11
CA ASP A 196 -4.29 -16.88 -5.70
C ASP A 196 -5.79 -17.26 -5.76
N GLU A 197 -6.24 -18.23 -4.97
CA GLU A 197 -7.65 -18.64 -4.96
C GLU A 197 -8.50 -17.82 -3.99
N TYR A 198 -7.89 -17.29 -2.93
CA TYR A 198 -8.62 -16.65 -1.84
C TYR A 198 -7.97 -15.36 -1.36
N LEU A 199 -8.80 -14.38 -1.01
CA LEU A 199 -8.41 -13.24 -0.20
C LEU A 199 -8.87 -13.44 1.24
N THR A 200 -8.09 -12.95 2.19
CA THR A 200 -8.52 -12.75 3.56
C THR A 200 -8.39 -11.29 3.92
N PHE A 201 -9.33 -10.74 4.68
CA PHE A 201 -9.29 -9.34 5.09
C PHE A 201 -10.12 -9.10 6.35
N GLN A 202 -9.79 -8.01 7.03
CA GLN A 202 -10.59 -7.49 8.13
C GLN A 202 -11.72 -6.62 7.57
N THR A 203 -12.94 -6.82 8.02
CA THR A 203 -14.13 -6.07 7.55
C THR A 203 -15.08 -5.74 8.70
N THR A 204 -15.88 -4.68 8.54
CA THR A 204 -17.01 -4.33 9.42
C THR A 204 -18.37 -4.86 8.93
N LEU A 205 -18.41 -5.68 7.87
CA LEU A 205 -19.66 -6.14 7.23
C LEU A 205 -20.64 -6.79 8.22
N PHE A 206 -20.14 -7.38 9.31
CA PHE A 206 -20.95 -8.07 10.32
C PHE A 206 -21.18 -7.24 11.60
N GLY A 207 -20.96 -5.92 11.55
CA GLY A 207 -21.25 -4.99 12.64
C GLY A 207 -20.15 -4.82 13.69
N LYS A 208 -19.03 -5.54 13.54
CA LYS A 208 -17.79 -5.40 14.31
C LYS A 208 -16.59 -5.77 13.44
N TRP A 209 -15.37 -5.69 13.96
CA TRP A 209 -14.20 -6.16 13.24
C TRP A 209 -14.19 -7.69 13.17
N ASP A 210 -14.35 -8.21 11.97
CA ASP A 210 -14.35 -9.63 11.66
C ASP A 210 -13.33 -9.94 10.57
N ILE A 211 -12.84 -11.18 10.56
CA ILE A 211 -12.00 -11.72 9.50
C ILE A 211 -12.88 -12.57 8.59
N VAL A 212 -12.69 -12.41 7.29
CA VAL A 212 -13.38 -13.19 6.27
C VAL A 212 -12.40 -13.81 5.30
N LEU A 213 -12.83 -14.92 4.69
CA LEU A 213 -12.26 -15.54 3.52
C LEU A 213 -13.17 -15.19 2.32
N TYR A 214 -12.59 -14.71 1.23
CA TYR A 214 -13.27 -14.41 -0.02
C TYR A 214 -12.70 -15.27 -1.13
N ASN A 215 -13.56 -16.00 -1.84
CA ASN A 215 -13.16 -16.81 -2.97
C ASN A 215 -13.15 -15.95 -4.24
N LEU A 216 -11.99 -15.87 -4.92
CA LEU A 216 -11.80 -15.01 -6.09
C LEU A 216 -12.52 -15.51 -7.36
N GLU A 217 -12.91 -16.79 -7.43
CA GLU A 217 -13.63 -17.36 -8.57
C GLU A 217 -15.16 -17.29 -8.40
N THR A 218 -15.64 -17.63 -7.19
CA THR A 218 -17.08 -17.74 -6.91
C THR A 218 -17.68 -16.48 -6.28
N GLU A 219 -16.83 -15.55 -5.86
CA GLU A 219 -17.19 -14.32 -5.14
C GLU A 219 -17.87 -14.57 -3.78
N GLU A 220 -17.75 -15.79 -3.24
CA GLU A 220 -18.33 -16.15 -1.95
C GLU A 220 -17.51 -15.58 -0.78
N ILE A 221 -18.21 -15.00 0.21
CA ILE A 221 -17.62 -14.51 1.47
C ILE A 221 -17.99 -15.46 2.61
N GLN A 222 -16.98 -16.01 3.29
CA GLN A 222 -17.12 -16.80 4.50
C GLN A 222 -16.47 -16.07 5.68
N LYS A 223 -17.20 -15.94 6.80
CA LYS A 223 -16.61 -15.42 8.05
C LYS A 223 -15.78 -16.51 8.73
N VAL A 224 -14.55 -16.18 9.13
CA VAL A 224 -13.64 -17.10 9.83
C VAL A 224 -13.45 -16.76 11.32
N SER A 225 -13.72 -15.51 11.71
CA SER A 225 -13.65 -15.10 13.12
C SER A 225 -14.92 -15.45 13.91
N PRO A 226 -14.80 -15.72 15.23
CA PRO A 226 -15.94 -15.87 16.13
C PRO A 226 -16.86 -14.64 16.18
N SER A 227 -18.12 -14.86 16.57
CA SER A 227 -19.12 -13.79 16.59
C SER A 227 -19.09 -12.90 17.84
N ASP A 228 -18.30 -13.24 18.85
CA ASP A 228 -18.29 -12.60 20.17
C ASP A 228 -17.06 -11.74 20.45
N LYS A 229 -16.05 -11.76 19.57
CA LYS A 229 -14.77 -11.03 19.74
C LYS A 229 -14.38 -10.28 18.46
N ASN A 230 -13.72 -9.14 18.58
CA ASN A 230 -13.11 -8.52 17.40
C ASN A 230 -11.85 -9.29 16.98
N ALA A 231 -11.61 -9.36 15.68
CA ALA A 231 -10.41 -9.92 15.12
C ALA A 231 -9.81 -8.97 14.07
N TYR A 232 -8.49 -9.00 13.95
CA TYR A 232 -7.71 -7.99 13.22
C TYR A 232 -6.57 -8.62 12.42
N SER A 233 -6.17 -7.91 11.37
CA SER A 233 -4.92 -8.13 10.63
C SER A 233 -4.67 -9.59 10.23
N PRO A 234 -5.50 -10.15 9.33
CA PRO A 234 -5.33 -11.54 8.91
C PRO A 234 -4.12 -11.71 7.98
N TYR A 235 -3.62 -12.94 7.91
CA TYR A 235 -2.48 -13.34 7.09
C TYR A 235 -2.59 -14.82 6.70
N PHE A 236 -2.36 -15.16 5.43
CA PHE A 236 -2.25 -16.54 4.99
C PHE A 236 -0.90 -17.13 5.38
N TYR A 237 -0.89 -18.05 6.33
CA TYR A 237 0.31 -18.80 6.69
C TYR A 237 0.72 -19.79 5.59
N ASP A 238 -0.29 -20.38 4.95
CA ASP A 238 -0.23 -21.18 3.73
C ASP A 238 -1.64 -21.24 3.10
N ASN A 239 -1.88 -22.17 2.16
CA ASN A 239 -3.18 -22.34 1.51
C ASN A 239 -4.26 -22.98 2.41
N THR A 240 -3.93 -23.37 3.65
CA THR A 240 -4.80 -24.11 4.57
C THR A 240 -4.97 -23.42 5.92
N LEU A 241 -4.10 -22.46 6.27
CA LEU A 241 -4.03 -21.82 7.58
C LEU A 241 -4.05 -20.29 7.46
N ILE A 242 -4.88 -19.65 8.28
CA ILE A 242 -4.95 -18.19 8.41
C ILE A 242 -4.55 -17.79 9.83
N LEU A 243 -3.58 -16.90 9.96
CA LEU A 243 -3.25 -16.21 11.20
C LEU A 243 -4.06 -14.93 11.33
N PHE A 244 -4.45 -14.57 12.54
CA PHE A 244 -5.00 -13.25 12.86
C PHE A 244 -4.85 -12.93 14.34
N THR A 245 -5.00 -11.66 14.68
CA THR A 245 -5.08 -11.20 16.06
C THR A 245 -6.53 -11.22 16.53
N MET A 246 -6.81 -11.62 17.76
CA MET A 246 -8.15 -11.55 18.35
C MET A 246 -8.13 -10.94 19.76
N ASP A 247 -9.20 -10.19 20.09
CA ASP A 247 -9.43 -9.65 21.43
C ASP A 247 -9.56 -10.76 22.49
N GLU A 248 -8.98 -10.51 23.67
CA GLU A 248 -9.19 -11.29 24.88
C GLU A 248 -9.75 -10.43 26.01
N ASP A 249 -10.56 -11.05 26.88
CA ASP A 249 -11.16 -10.44 28.09
C ASP A 249 -11.80 -9.05 27.85
N GLY A 250 -12.62 -8.96 26.80
CA GLY A 250 -13.30 -7.73 26.42
C GLY A 250 -12.40 -6.68 25.75
N GLY A 251 -11.29 -7.11 25.12
CA GLY A 251 -10.36 -6.24 24.41
C GLY A 251 -9.29 -5.62 25.31
N GLN A 252 -9.04 -6.20 26.47
CA GLN A 252 -7.99 -5.72 27.37
C GLN A 252 -6.59 -6.06 26.87
N TRP A 253 -6.42 -7.24 26.24
CA TRP A 253 -5.23 -7.60 25.49
C TRP A 253 -5.64 -8.36 24.22
N THR A 254 -4.66 -8.67 23.37
CA THR A 254 -4.89 -9.48 22.17
C THR A 254 -3.92 -10.64 22.10
N GLU A 255 -4.35 -11.71 21.41
CA GLU A 255 -3.53 -12.90 21.16
C GLU A 255 -3.51 -13.21 19.67
N VAL A 256 -2.47 -13.92 19.24
CA VAL A 256 -2.39 -14.50 17.90
C VAL A 256 -3.14 -15.82 17.89
N TRP A 257 -3.99 -15.98 16.89
CA TRP A 257 -4.80 -17.17 16.65
C TRP A 257 -4.52 -17.71 15.25
N ILE A 258 -4.73 -19.01 15.09
CA ILE A 258 -4.63 -19.71 13.81
C ILE A 258 -5.94 -20.43 13.52
N TYR A 259 -6.46 -20.26 12.31
CA TYR A 259 -7.66 -20.93 11.82
C TYR A 259 -7.30 -21.87 10.68
N ASP A 260 -7.69 -23.13 10.84
CA ASP A 260 -7.52 -24.20 9.87
C ASP A 260 -8.74 -24.32 8.98
N LEU A 261 -8.56 -24.00 7.70
CA LEU A 261 -9.60 -23.98 6.68
C LEU A 261 -10.16 -25.38 6.38
N TYR A 262 -9.36 -26.43 6.55
CA TYR A 262 -9.75 -27.80 6.21
C TYR A 262 -10.54 -28.46 7.35
N TYR A 263 -10.08 -28.27 8.58
CA TYR A 263 -10.73 -28.85 9.76
C TYR A 263 -11.77 -27.95 10.42
N ASP A 264 -11.95 -26.72 9.92
CA ASP A 264 -12.81 -25.69 10.53
C ASP A 264 -12.48 -25.51 12.02
N LYS A 265 -11.17 -25.36 12.30
CA LYS A 265 -10.63 -25.39 13.67
C LYS A 265 -9.89 -24.09 13.99
N LEU A 266 -10.26 -23.49 15.11
CA LEU A 266 -9.63 -22.29 15.64
C LEU A 266 -8.77 -22.63 16.87
N GLU A 267 -7.49 -22.24 16.85
CA GLU A 267 -6.54 -22.47 17.94
C GLU A 267 -5.82 -21.18 18.34
N LYS A 268 -5.57 -21.04 19.65
CA LYS A 268 -4.81 -19.92 20.21
C LYS A 268 -3.32 -20.27 20.21
N LEU A 269 -2.50 -19.40 19.63
CA LEU A 269 -1.06 -19.62 19.50
C LEU A 269 -0.27 -18.97 20.66
N THR A 270 -0.69 -17.78 21.09
CA THR A 270 0.04 -17.02 22.12
C THR A 270 -0.75 -16.86 23.42
N GLU A 271 -0.03 -16.67 24.52
CA GLU A 271 -0.62 -16.38 25.83
C GLU A 271 0.28 -15.41 26.62
N SER A 272 0.01 -14.11 26.48
CA SER A 272 0.72 -13.06 27.21
C SER A 272 -0.15 -11.81 27.38
N LYS A 273 -0.64 -11.59 28.60
CA LYS A 273 -1.58 -10.49 28.93
C LYS A 273 -0.96 -9.10 28.98
N ASP A 274 0.36 -9.01 29.07
CA ASP A 274 1.09 -7.73 29.18
C ASP A 274 1.39 -7.10 27.81
N LEU A 275 0.99 -7.77 26.71
CA LEU A 275 1.34 -7.39 25.34
C LEU A 275 0.12 -7.48 24.42
N LEU A 276 -0.24 -6.37 23.77
CA LEU A 276 -1.13 -6.37 22.61
C LEU A 276 -0.32 -6.81 21.39
N LYS A 277 -0.78 -7.80 20.64
CA LYS A 277 -0.09 -8.40 19.50
C LYS A 277 -0.85 -8.09 18.23
N PHE A 278 -0.19 -7.62 17.19
CA PHE A 278 -0.82 -7.24 15.94
C PHE A 278 0.01 -7.68 14.73
N ARG A 279 -0.66 -7.85 13.59
CA ARG A 279 -0.06 -8.25 12.31
C ARG A 279 0.84 -9.50 12.40
N PRO A 280 0.28 -10.65 12.82
CA PRO A 280 1.00 -11.89 12.77
C PRO A 280 1.37 -12.25 11.32
N THR A 281 2.59 -12.72 11.10
CA THR A 281 3.10 -13.12 9.80
C THR A 281 4.11 -14.24 9.96
N LYS A 282 4.23 -15.13 8.98
CA LYS A 282 5.26 -16.16 8.99
C LYS A 282 6.62 -15.52 8.73
N TRP A 283 7.64 -15.89 9.50
CA TRP A 283 9.01 -15.39 9.38
C TRP A 283 10.02 -16.47 9.75
N ASP A 284 11.18 -16.49 9.09
CA ASP A 284 12.31 -17.39 9.40
C ASP A 284 11.86 -18.87 9.57
N GLY A 285 11.28 -19.43 8.51
CA GLY A 285 10.70 -20.78 8.55
C GLY A 285 9.31 -20.77 9.16
N ASN A 286 9.12 -21.47 10.30
CA ASN A 286 7.81 -21.64 10.92
C ASN A 286 7.50 -20.65 12.05
N LYS A 287 8.46 -19.78 12.40
CA LYS A 287 8.23 -18.76 13.43
C LYS A 287 7.17 -17.77 12.95
N ILE A 288 6.49 -17.15 13.90
CA ILE A 288 5.47 -16.15 13.62
C ILE A 288 5.91 -14.83 14.23
N SER A 289 6.17 -13.84 13.38
CA SER A 289 6.50 -12.47 13.78
C SER A 289 5.23 -11.65 13.96
N PHE A 290 5.23 -10.74 14.92
CA PHE A 290 4.18 -9.75 15.14
C PHE A 290 4.78 -8.53 15.85
N TYR A 291 4.16 -7.36 15.72
CA TYR A 291 4.53 -6.24 16.58
C TYR A 291 3.68 -6.27 17.85
N GLY A 292 4.32 -5.93 18.95
CA GLY A 292 3.76 -5.97 20.29
C GLY A 292 3.74 -4.58 20.91
N VAL A 293 2.61 -4.18 21.50
CA VAL A 293 2.49 -2.96 22.31
C VAL A 293 2.49 -3.37 23.79
N ASP A 294 3.53 -2.97 24.51
CA ASP A 294 3.67 -3.25 25.94
C ASP A 294 2.68 -2.38 26.75
N HIS A 295 1.87 -3.00 27.60
CA HIS A 295 0.81 -2.30 28.33
C HIS A 295 1.32 -1.28 29.36
N GLN A 296 2.54 -1.45 29.86
CA GLN A 296 3.08 -0.63 30.94
C GLN A 296 3.85 0.57 30.40
N THR A 297 4.58 0.35 29.31
CA THR A 297 5.48 1.34 28.71
C THR A 297 4.92 1.99 27.45
N ALA A 298 3.91 1.37 26.82
CA ALA A 298 3.38 1.71 25.49
C ALA A 298 4.44 1.65 24.37
N ASN A 299 5.58 0.99 24.62
CA ASN A 299 6.60 0.75 23.60
C ASN A 299 6.08 -0.27 22.59
N MET A 300 6.37 -0.01 21.32
CA MET A 300 6.03 -0.91 20.22
C MET A 300 7.30 -1.55 19.69
N ASN A 301 7.40 -2.87 19.76
CA ASN A 301 8.57 -3.63 19.31
C ASN A 301 8.13 -4.79 18.43
N VAL A 302 9.04 -5.35 17.64
CA VAL A 302 8.78 -6.60 16.90
C VAL A 302 9.20 -7.79 17.76
N TYR A 303 8.32 -8.79 17.84
CA TYR A 303 8.52 -10.05 18.54
C TYR A 303 8.34 -11.22 17.57
N PHE A 304 8.79 -12.39 17.98
CA PHE A 304 8.41 -13.64 17.34
C PHE A 304 7.93 -14.66 18.37
N VAL A 305 7.11 -15.60 17.92
CA VAL A 305 6.80 -16.83 18.63
C VAL A 305 7.44 -18.01 17.89
N ASP A 306 8.13 -18.86 18.65
CA ASP A 306 8.79 -20.06 18.13
C ASP A 306 7.85 -21.28 18.11
N GLU A 307 8.39 -22.42 17.67
CA GLU A 307 7.64 -23.70 17.58
C GLU A 307 7.21 -24.25 18.95
N GLU A 308 7.77 -23.74 20.06
CA GLU A 308 7.39 -24.09 21.42
C GLU A 308 6.34 -23.12 22.00
N ASN A 309 5.79 -22.23 21.17
CA ASN A 309 4.86 -21.15 21.54
C ASN A 309 5.47 -20.14 22.53
N SER A 310 6.79 -19.99 22.56
CA SER A 310 7.48 -19.02 23.40
C SER A 310 7.67 -17.69 22.67
N ILE A 311 7.31 -16.59 23.33
CA ILE A 311 7.44 -15.23 22.78
C ILE A 311 8.80 -14.66 23.15
N SER A 312 9.53 -14.17 22.15
CA SER A 312 10.82 -13.48 22.33
C SER A 312 10.87 -12.18 21.52
N PRO A 313 11.55 -11.12 22.01
CA PRO A 313 11.77 -9.91 21.22
C PRO A 313 12.70 -10.20 20.03
N LEU A 314 12.33 -9.69 18.85
CA LEU A 314 13.15 -9.75 17.63
C LEU A 314 13.89 -8.42 17.43
N ILE A 315 13.13 -7.33 17.40
CA ILE A 315 13.63 -5.96 17.26
C ILE A 315 13.08 -5.18 18.44
N ALA A 316 13.92 -4.98 19.45
CA ALA A 316 13.60 -4.21 20.65
C ALA A 316 14.64 -3.10 20.82
N GLN A 317 14.42 -1.99 20.11
CA GLN A 317 15.32 -0.83 20.11
C GLN A 317 14.66 0.37 20.77
N GLN A 318 15.34 1.52 20.81
CA GLN A 318 14.81 2.74 21.41
C GLN A 318 13.58 3.29 20.67
N ASN A 319 13.49 3.03 19.36
CA ASN A 319 12.43 3.51 18.51
C ASN A 319 11.26 2.54 18.48
N ASN A 320 10.05 3.02 18.21
CA ASN A 320 8.86 2.19 18.07
C ASN A 320 8.82 1.52 16.68
N GLN A 321 8.58 0.22 16.63
CA GLN A 321 8.35 -0.56 15.41
C GLN A 321 6.89 -1.05 15.30
N THR A 322 6.35 -1.07 14.09
CA THR A 322 4.98 -1.52 13.77
C THR A 322 4.93 -2.12 12.35
N ASP A 323 3.79 -2.70 11.99
CA ASP A 323 3.46 -3.12 10.63
C ASP A 323 4.48 -4.08 10.00
N ASN A 324 4.97 -5.04 10.78
CA ASN A 324 5.88 -6.06 10.27
C ASN A 324 5.19 -6.98 9.26
N TRP A 325 5.95 -7.44 8.25
CA TRP A 325 5.48 -8.40 7.27
C TRP A 325 6.61 -9.27 6.71
N SER A 326 6.32 -10.55 6.47
CA SER A 326 7.19 -11.49 5.76
C SER A 326 6.35 -12.57 5.04
N ASN A 327 6.94 -13.26 4.07
CA ASN A 327 6.32 -14.41 3.42
C ASN A 327 6.90 -15.75 3.94
N GLY A 328 7.43 -15.77 5.16
CA GLY A 328 8.09 -16.92 5.77
C GLY A 328 9.59 -17.01 5.52
N SER A 329 10.17 -16.00 4.87
CA SER A 329 11.61 -15.90 4.69
C SER A 329 12.31 -15.21 5.88
N GLU A 330 13.64 -15.23 5.89
CA GLU A 330 14.47 -14.51 6.88
C GLU A 330 14.33 -12.98 6.77
N LEU A 331 13.93 -12.47 5.60
CA LEU A 331 13.65 -11.07 5.36
C LEU A 331 12.34 -10.65 6.04
N LEU A 332 12.42 -9.60 6.86
CA LEU A 332 11.29 -8.94 7.48
C LEU A 332 11.30 -7.45 7.09
N VAL A 333 10.16 -6.90 6.70
CA VAL A 333 9.98 -5.45 6.53
C VAL A 333 9.04 -4.91 7.59
N PHE A 334 9.23 -3.67 8.02
CA PHE A 334 8.44 -3.03 9.09
C PHE A 334 8.56 -1.51 9.03
N SER A 335 7.67 -0.82 9.71
CA SER A 335 7.73 0.63 9.90
C SER A 335 8.39 0.95 11.25
N GLU A 336 9.35 1.87 11.26
CA GLU A 336 10.01 2.35 12.47
C GLU A 336 9.94 3.87 12.59
N PHE A 337 9.57 4.36 13.78
CA PHE A 337 9.55 5.79 14.07
C PHE A 337 10.95 6.34 14.29
N ASN A 338 11.41 7.22 13.41
CA ASN A 338 12.76 7.81 13.47
C ASN A 338 12.87 9.04 14.39
N GLY A 339 11.81 9.36 15.14
CA GLY A 339 11.71 10.57 15.96
C GLY A 339 10.89 11.70 15.33
N THR A 340 10.63 11.63 14.02
CA THR A 340 9.79 12.62 13.30
C THR A 340 8.66 11.98 12.52
N TYR A 341 8.94 10.92 11.75
CA TYR A 341 7.98 10.16 10.95
C TYR A 341 8.33 8.67 10.98
N PHE A 342 7.40 7.82 10.54
CA PHE A 342 7.67 6.40 10.31
C PHE A 342 8.35 6.19 8.97
N SER A 343 9.42 5.40 8.95
CA SER A 343 10.11 4.98 7.72
C SER A 343 10.06 3.46 7.59
N ILE A 344 10.14 2.97 6.35
CA ILE A 344 10.20 1.54 6.06
C ILE A 344 11.63 1.05 6.26
N TYR A 345 11.78 0.05 7.12
CA TYR A 345 13.03 -0.68 7.35
C TYR A 345 12.87 -2.12 6.89
N GLU A 346 14.01 -2.75 6.61
CA GLU A 346 14.13 -4.19 6.54
C GLU A 346 15.09 -4.71 7.62
N TYR A 347 14.88 -5.98 7.96
CA TYR A 347 15.75 -6.78 8.80
C TYR A 347 16.03 -8.11 8.08
N ASP A 348 17.30 -8.42 7.88
CA ASP A 348 17.77 -9.61 7.17
C ASP A 348 19.08 -10.09 7.82
N ASP A 349 19.11 -11.34 8.29
CA ASP A 349 20.27 -11.96 8.96
C ASP A 349 20.97 -11.09 10.04
N GLY A 350 20.18 -10.44 10.90
CA GLY A 350 20.72 -9.60 11.98
C GLY A 350 21.01 -8.15 11.60
N GLU A 351 21.01 -7.83 10.31
CA GLU A 351 21.28 -6.49 9.80
C GLU A 351 19.97 -5.72 9.57
N LYS A 352 19.97 -4.44 9.95
CA LYS A 352 18.81 -3.55 9.83
C LYS A 352 19.13 -2.39 8.88
N ARG A 353 18.31 -2.17 7.85
CA ARG A 353 18.51 -1.13 6.83
C ARG A 353 17.26 -0.26 6.63
N ASN A 354 17.43 1.06 6.50
CA ASN A 354 16.34 1.98 6.16
C ASN A 354 16.13 1.98 4.64
N LEU A 355 14.96 1.56 4.17
CA LEU A 355 14.61 1.52 2.75
C LEU A 355 14.01 2.84 2.27
N SER A 356 13.31 3.58 3.14
CA SER A 356 12.58 4.77 2.76
C SER A 356 13.20 6.08 3.26
N GLY A 357 14.51 6.10 3.52
CA GLY A 357 15.22 7.24 4.12
C GLY A 357 15.24 8.52 3.27
N MET A 358 14.94 8.41 1.97
CA MET A 358 14.77 9.56 1.07
C MET A 358 13.41 10.27 1.24
N LEU A 359 12.42 9.61 1.85
CA LEU A 359 11.09 10.14 2.07
C LEU A 359 10.99 10.76 3.47
N THR A 360 10.28 11.88 3.55
CA THR A 360 10.14 12.66 4.79
C THR A 360 8.71 12.69 5.32
N ASN A 361 7.94 11.63 5.06
CA ASN A 361 6.56 11.47 5.53
C ASN A 361 6.39 10.10 6.17
N ASP A 362 5.25 9.90 6.83
CA ASP A 362 4.93 8.62 7.43
C ASP A 362 4.74 7.54 6.36
N CYS A 363 5.48 6.45 6.51
CA CYS A 363 5.43 5.27 5.65
C CYS A 363 4.97 4.05 6.46
N PHE A 364 3.90 3.39 6.01
CA PHE A 364 3.26 2.28 6.71
C PHE A 364 2.97 1.08 5.82
N TYR A 365 2.63 -0.04 6.46
CA TYR A 365 2.11 -1.26 5.84
C TYR A 365 3.02 -1.85 4.75
N PRO A 366 4.34 -2.02 5.00
CA PRO A 366 5.23 -2.57 4.00
C PRO A 366 4.93 -4.05 3.73
N THR A 367 4.99 -4.45 2.48
CA THR A 367 5.01 -5.85 2.01
C THR A 367 6.05 -5.99 0.91
N TYR A 368 6.55 -7.20 0.66
CA TYR A 368 7.52 -7.41 -0.42
C TYR A 368 7.08 -8.49 -1.40
N THR A 369 7.51 -8.34 -2.65
CA THR A 369 7.21 -9.29 -3.72
C THR A 369 7.83 -10.66 -3.45
N PRO A 370 7.27 -11.78 -3.95
CA PRO A 370 7.81 -13.11 -3.66
C PRO A 370 9.30 -13.31 -4.01
N ASP A 371 9.80 -12.61 -5.03
CA ASP A 371 11.22 -12.58 -5.42
C ASP A 371 12.10 -11.66 -4.55
N LYS A 372 11.48 -10.96 -3.59
CA LYS A 372 12.06 -10.00 -2.66
C LYS A 372 12.76 -8.83 -3.35
N LYS A 373 12.44 -8.50 -4.59
CA LYS A 373 13.09 -7.36 -5.28
C LYS A 373 12.45 -6.03 -4.93
N TYR A 374 11.15 -6.04 -4.63
CA TYR A 374 10.37 -4.82 -4.46
C TYR A 374 9.65 -4.82 -3.12
N VAL A 375 9.60 -3.64 -2.48
CA VAL A 375 8.81 -3.41 -1.26
C VAL A 375 7.72 -2.41 -1.60
N PHE A 376 6.47 -2.82 -1.48
CA PHE A 376 5.30 -1.95 -1.56
C PHE A 376 4.96 -1.43 -0.17
N PHE A 377 4.49 -0.19 -0.08
CA PHE A 377 4.10 0.43 1.20
C PHE A 377 3.16 1.62 0.92
N THR A 378 2.53 2.13 1.97
CA THR A 378 1.75 3.36 1.90
C THR A 378 2.58 4.55 2.38
N ASN A 379 2.57 5.66 1.65
CA ASN A 379 3.23 6.92 2.00
C ASN A 379 2.20 8.04 2.20
N TYR A 380 2.26 8.74 3.33
CA TYR A 380 1.28 9.78 3.72
C TYR A 380 1.84 11.20 3.48
N TYR A 381 2.03 11.58 2.21
CA TYR A 381 2.67 12.87 1.87
C TYR A 381 1.69 14.05 1.64
N SER A 382 0.41 13.74 1.48
CA SER A 382 -0.73 14.68 1.51
C SER A 382 -2.03 13.90 1.68
N GLU A 383 -2.11 12.79 0.97
CA GLU A 383 -3.09 11.70 1.01
C GLU A 383 -2.29 10.38 1.15
N SER A 384 -2.98 9.24 1.34
CA SER A 384 -2.31 7.93 1.34
C SER A 384 -2.31 7.35 -0.06
N ASP A 385 -1.11 7.11 -0.58
CA ASP A 385 -0.89 6.43 -1.85
C ASP A 385 0.09 5.27 -1.68
N ILE A 386 -0.02 4.30 -2.59
CA ILE A 386 0.89 3.16 -2.67
C ILE A 386 2.16 3.55 -3.40
N PHE A 387 3.29 3.26 -2.76
CA PHE A 387 4.62 3.41 -3.30
C PHE A 387 5.31 2.05 -3.38
N VAL A 388 6.33 1.97 -4.22
CA VAL A 388 7.20 0.81 -4.33
C VAL A 388 8.67 1.23 -4.37
N ILE A 389 9.51 0.50 -3.66
CA ILE A 389 10.97 0.64 -3.66
C ILE A 389 11.60 -0.57 -4.34
N ASN A 390 12.58 -0.31 -5.20
CA ASN A 390 13.48 -1.34 -5.74
C ASN A 390 14.65 -1.57 -4.77
N ARG A 391 14.62 -2.69 -4.03
CA ARG A 391 15.59 -3.00 -2.97
C ARG A 391 17.03 -3.08 -3.46
N GLU A 392 17.23 -3.47 -4.72
CA GLU A 392 18.55 -3.63 -5.33
C GLU A 392 19.21 -2.28 -5.66
N LYS A 393 18.42 -1.24 -5.92
CA LYS A 393 18.90 0.10 -6.31
C LYS A 393 19.22 0.99 -5.11
N ILE A 394 18.58 0.78 -3.97
CA ILE A 394 18.85 1.52 -2.72
C ILE A 394 20.29 1.29 -2.21
N ASN A 395 20.94 0.17 -2.59
CA ASN A 395 22.32 -0.16 -2.18
C ASN A 395 23.42 0.58 -2.94
N MET A 396 23.13 1.29 -4.03
CA MET A 396 24.18 1.90 -4.86
C MET A 396 24.55 3.33 -4.47
N ASN A 397 23.81 3.96 -3.55
CA ASN A 397 23.96 5.38 -3.22
C ASN A 397 24.67 5.65 -1.87
N GLU A 398 25.15 4.60 -1.17
CA GLU A 398 25.89 4.72 0.10
C GLU A 398 27.38 4.31 0.02
N GLN A 399 27.96 4.19 -1.19
CA GLN A 399 29.40 3.98 -1.38
C GLN A 399 30.16 5.23 -1.85
#